data_AF-A0A553BUA8-F1
#
_entry.id   AF-A0A553BUA8-F1
#
_cell.length_a   1.000
_cell.length_b   1.000
_cell.length_c   1.000
_cell.angle_alpha   90.00
_cell.angle_beta   90.00
_cell.angle_gamma   90.00
#
_symmetry.space_group_name_H-M   'P 1'
#
loop_
_entity.id
_entity.type
_entity.pdbx_description
1 polymer ?
#
loop_
_entity_poly.entity_id
_entity_poly.type
_entity_poly.pdbx_seq_one_letter_code
_entity_poly.pdbx_strand_id
1 'polypeptide(L)'
;MSEIGSKYLFQCKKNYLDNIRPSSKDRFDKLGYQILVEIAKDYFQKGEIEKFSSFFQESQYTVNLWTAHLILEYGNPSEIIKREAIEIIERYSTTPLNANLANEEKEWLIKNQIAPPDGPSRK
;
A
#
# COMPACT_ATOMS: atom_id res chain seq x y z
N MET A 1 -2.43 -19.17 -7.27
CA MET A 1 -2.85 -17.76 -7.29
C MET A 1 -4.28 -17.73 -7.82
N SER A 2 -5.23 -17.09 -7.13
CA SER A 2 -6.63 -17.01 -7.61
C SER A 2 -6.75 -16.05 -8.79
N GLU A 3 -7.81 -16.19 -9.60
CA GLU A 3 -8.09 -15.29 -10.72
C GLU A 3 -8.15 -13.81 -10.27
N ILE A 4 -8.75 -13.56 -9.09
CA ILE A 4 -8.80 -12.24 -8.46
C ILE A 4 -7.40 -11.72 -8.07
N GLY A 5 -6.53 -12.59 -7.55
CA GLY A 5 -5.16 -12.21 -7.24
C GLY A 5 -4.35 -11.82 -8.49
N SER A 6 -4.56 -12.52 -9.61
CA SER A 6 -3.95 -12.12 -10.88
C SER A 6 -4.49 -10.79 -11.41
N LYS A 7 -5.80 -10.54 -11.27
CA LYS A 7 -6.40 -9.24 -11.60
C LYS A 7 -5.81 -8.10 -10.77
N TYR A 8 -5.59 -8.33 -9.46
CA TYR A 8 -4.93 -7.38 -8.58
C TYR A 8 -3.53 -7.01 -9.07
N LEU A 9 -2.67 -8.01 -9.31
CA LEU A 9 -1.30 -7.78 -9.78
C LEU A 9 -1.26 -7.07 -11.13
N PHE A 10 -2.15 -7.44 -12.06
CA PHE A 10 -2.25 -6.78 -13.35
C PHE A 10 -2.67 -5.32 -13.22
N GLN A 11 -3.62 -5.03 -12.33
CA GLN A 11 -4.06 -3.67 -12.09
C GLN A 11 -2.97 -2.83 -11.38
N CYS A 12 -2.21 -3.40 -10.45
CA CYS A 12 -1.04 -2.73 -9.85
C CYS A 12 -0.01 -2.37 -10.93
N LYS A 13 0.29 -3.30 -11.85
CA LYS A 13 1.16 -3.03 -13.00
C LYS A 13 0.63 -1.90 -13.87
N LYS A 14 -0.67 -1.90 -14.18
CA LYS A 14 -1.29 -0.84 -14.97
C LYS A 14 -1.18 0.51 -14.27
N ASN A 15 -1.52 0.59 -12.99
CA ASN A 15 -1.40 1.81 -12.19
C ASN A 15 0.04 2.32 -12.16
N TYR A 16 1.02 1.43 -12.02
CA TYR A 16 2.43 1.80 -12.07
C TYR A 16 2.82 2.45 -13.41
N LEU A 17 2.40 1.87 -14.53
CA LEU A 17 2.65 2.41 -15.87
C LEU A 17 1.91 3.74 -16.11
N ASP A 18 0.71 3.89 -15.56
CA ASP A 18 -0.11 5.10 -15.63
C ASP A 18 0.31 6.16 -14.58
N ASN A 19 1.36 5.91 -13.80
CA ASN A 19 1.85 6.74 -12.70
C ASN A 19 0.76 7.08 -11.65
N ILE A 20 -0.17 6.16 -11.42
CA ILE A 20 -1.17 6.21 -10.35
C ILE A 20 -0.55 5.58 -9.11
N ARG A 21 -0.57 6.30 -7.99
CA ARG A 21 0.12 5.91 -6.75
C ARG A 21 -0.84 5.89 -5.56
N PRO A 22 -0.56 5.05 -4.55
CA PRO A 22 -1.48 4.89 -3.42
C PRO A 22 -1.56 6.12 -2.52
N SER A 23 -0.54 6.98 -2.49
CA SER A 23 -0.56 8.22 -1.70
C SER A 23 -0.84 9.50 -2.51
N SER A 24 -1.10 9.41 -3.82
CA SER A 24 -1.34 10.61 -4.63
C SER A 24 -2.63 11.33 -4.21
N LYS A 25 -2.66 12.67 -4.35
CA LYS A 25 -3.77 13.52 -3.91
C LYS A 25 -5.05 13.28 -4.72
N ASP A 26 -4.90 12.94 -5.99
CA ASP A 26 -5.97 12.72 -6.96
C ASP A 26 -6.34 11.25 -7.15
N ARG A 27 -5.79 10.34 -6.32
CA ARG A 27 -5.97 8.89 -6.49
C ARG A 27 -7.43 8.47 -6.50
N PHE A 28 -8.28 9.09 -5.68
CA PHE A 28 -9.68 8.72 -5.52
C PHE A 28 -10.49 8.89 -6.81
N ASP A 29 -10.07 9.82 -7.68
CA ASP A 29 -10.70 10.09 -8.98
C ASP A 29 -10.21 9.15 -10.08
N LYS A 30 -9.18 8.34 -9.81
CA LYS A 30 -8.62 7.40 -10.79
C LYS A 30 -9.37 6.08 -10.76
N LEU A 31 -9.86 5.68 -11.92
CA LEU A 31 -10.47 4.35 -12.13
C LEU A 31 -9.54 3.23 -11.65
N GLY A 32 -8.23 3.35 -11.88
CA GLY A 32 -7.25 2.35 -11.45
C GLY A 32 -7.14 2.18 -9.94
N TYR A 33 -7.35 3.24 -9.15
CA TYR A 33 -7.43 3.17 -7.70
C TYR A 33 -8.72 2.46 -7.26
N GLN A 34 -9.85 2.87 -7.84
CA GLN A 34 -11.18 2.32 -7.51
C GLN A 34 -11.23 0.80 -7.74
N ILE A 35 -10.66 0.31 -8.84
CA ILE A 35 -10.57 -1.13 -9.13
C ILE A 35 -9.78 -1.87 -8.03
N LEU A 36 -8.65 -1.32 -7.58
CA LEU A 36 -7.87 -1.95 -6.50
C LEU A 36 -8.61 -1.97 -5.16
N VAL A 37 -9.37 -0.90 -4.86
CA VAL A 37 -10.22 -0.84 -3.65
C VAL A 37 -11.31 -1.89 -3.70
N GLU A 38 -11.98 -2.07 -4.84
CA GLU A 38 -13.01 -3.10 -5.00
C GLU A 38 -12.44 -4.50 -4.79
N ILE A 39 -11.28 -4.79 -5.38
CA ILE A 39 -10.61 -6.07 -5.20
C ILE A 39 -10.24 -6.29 -3.73
N ALA A 40 -9.66 -5.29 -3.06
CA ALA A 40 -9.29 -5.40 -1.64
C ALA A 40 -10.51 -5.63 -0.74
N LYS A 41 -11.59 -4.88 -0.97
CA LYS A 41 -12.85 -5.05 -0.22
C LYS A 41 -13.43 -6.45 -0.36
N ASP A 42 -13.33 -7.07 -1.55
CA ASP A 42 -13.78 -8.46 -1.75
C ASP A 42 -13.00 -9.45 -0.86
N TYR A 43 -11.68 -9.30 -0.70
CA TYR A 43 -10.90 -10.08 0.26
C TYR A 43 -11.36 -9.83 1.70
N PHE A 44 -11.51 -8.56 2.09
CA PHE A 44 -11.82 -8.20 3.48
C PHE A 44 -13.23 -8.63 3.89
N GLN A 45 -14.21 -8.54 3.00
CA GLN A 45 -15.57 -9.03 3.24
C GLN A 45 -15.63 -10.54 3.43
N LYS A 46 -14.67 -11.28 2.87
CA LYS A 46 -14.52 -12.73 3.05
C LYS A 46 -13.66 -13.09 4.27
N GLY A 47 -13.18 -12.11 5.03
CA GLY A 47 -12.25 -12.33 6.13
C GLY A 47 -10.87 -12.84 5.68
N GLU A 48 -10.49 -12.61 4.42
CA GLU A 48 -9.25 -13.12 3.82
C GLU A 48 -8.09 -12.10 3.93
N ILE A 49 -7.99 -11.35 5.03
CA ILE A 49 -6.98 -10.28 5.16
C ILE A 49 -5.55 -10.85 5.20
N GLU A 50 -5.32 -11.98 5.85
CA GLU A 50 -4.00 -12.64 5.89
C GLU A 50 -3.57 -13.13 4.50
N LYS A 51 -4.55 -13.53 3.68
CA LYS A 51 -4.28 -13.92 2.30
C LYS A 51 -3.95 -12.70 1.45
N PHE A 52 -4.63 -11.58 1.68
CA PHE A 52 -4.32 -10.32 1.00
C PHE A 52 -2.94 -9.77 1.42
N SER A 53 -2.57 -9.89 2.70
CA SER A 53 -1.25 -9.45 3.17
C SER A 53 -0.09 -10.26 2.57
N SER A 54 -0.34 -11.45 2.01
CA SER A 54 0.71 -12.19 1.28
C SER A 54 1.31 -11.40 0.10
N PHE A 55 0.61 -10.41 -0.44
CA PHE A 55 1.13 -9.51 -1.48
C PHE A 55 2.23 -8.54 -0.98
N PHE A 56 2.49 -8.47 0.33
CA PHE A 56 3.66 -7.74 0.87
C PHE A 56 5.00 -8.26 0.35
N GLN A 57 5.06 -9.55 -0.02
CA GLN A 57 6.24 -10.19 -0.58
C GLN A 57 6.55 -9.68 -2.00
N GLU A 58 5.58 -9.05 -2.69
CA GLU A 58 5.72 -8.62 -4.07
C GLU A 58 6.04 -7.14 -4.20
N SER A 59 7.31 -6.82 -4.44
CA SER A 59 7.78 -5.43 -4.58
C SER A 59 7.63 -4.87 -6.01
N GLN A 60 7.45 -5.73 -7.01
CA GLN A 60 7.30 -5.29 -8.40
C GLN A 60 6.07 -4.40 -8.55
N TYR A 61 6.20 -3.34 -9.35
CA TYR A 61 5.11 -2.40 -9.62
C TYR A 61 4.44 -1.85 -8.37
N THR A 62 5.18 -1.71 -7.27
CA THR A 62 4.68 -1.21 -5.97
C THR A 62 3.49 -2.02 -5.42
N VAL A 63 3.39 -3.31 -5.75
CA VAL A 63 2.29 -4.18 -5.29
C VAL A 63 2.22 -4.21 -3.76
N ASN A 64 3.33 -4.42 -3.08
CA ASN A 64 3.42 -4.39 -1.62
C ASN A 64 2.96 -3.05 -1.02
N LEU A 65 3.34 -1.93 -1.64
CA LEU A 65 2.94 -0.59 -1.21
C LEU A 65 1.42 -0.38 -1.36
N TRP A 66 0.85 -0.75 -2.51
CA TRP A 66 -0.60 -0.74 -2.71
C TRP A 66 -1.32 -1.60 -1.67
N THR A 67 -0.77 -2.78 -1.40
CA THR A 67 -1.32 -3.72 -0.42
C THR A 67 -1.33 -3.10 0.98
N ALA A 68 -0.24 -2.46 1.39
CA ALA A 68 -0.11 -1.80 2.68
C ALA A 68 -1.17 -0.70 2.87
N HIS A 69 -1.31 0.19 1.88
CA HIS A 69 -2.31 1.24 1.91
C HIS A 69 -3.73 0.71 1.98
N LEU A 70 -4.08 -0.26 1.13
CA LEU A 70 -5.44 -0.80 1.08
C LEU A 70 -5.81 -1.52 2.38
N ILE A 71 -4.86 -2.23 3.00
CA ILE A 71 -5.06 -2.86 4.31
C ILE A 71 -5.31 -1.81 5.40
N LEU A 72 -4.49 -0.76 5.45
CA LEU A 72 -4.61 0.27 6.48
C LEU A 72 -5.89 1.11 6.30
N GLU A 73 -6.28 1.40 5.06
CA GLU A 73 -7.45 2.23 4.75
C GLU A 73 -8.78 1.45 4.87
N TYR A 74 -8.80 0.13 4.58
CA TYR A 74 -10.06 -0.62 4.42
C TYR A 74 -10.13 -1.98 5.14
N GLY A 75 -9.00 -2.53 5.62
CA GLY A 75 -8.92 -3.93 6.05
C GLY A 75 -9.19 -4.21 7.53
N ASN A 76 -9.16 -3.19 8.40
CA ASN A 76 -9.17 -3.36 9.87
C ASN A 76 -8.20 -4.48 10.36
N PRO A 77 -6.89 -4.35 10.06
CA PRO A 77 -5.90 -5.40 10.31
C PRO A 77 -5.62 -5.65 11.79
N SER A 78 -5.07 -6.83 12.07
CA SER A 78 -4.39 -7.09 13.34
C SER A 78 -3.14 -6.21 13.48
N GLU A 79 -2.68 -5.99 14.72
CA GLU A 79 -1.50 -5.15 14.97
C GLU A 79 -0.22 -5.67 14.30
N ILE A 80 -0.13 -6.98 14.02
CA ILE A 80 1.01 -7.58 13.28
C ILE A 80 1.00 -7.11 11.82
N ILE A 81 -0.13 -7.30 11.12
CA ILE A 81 -0.27 -6.91 9.71
C ILE A 81 -0.16 -5.39 9.56
N LYS A 82 -0.74 -4.65 10.52
CA LYS A 82 -0.67 -3.18 10.56
C LYS A 82 0.78 -2.69 10.63
N ARG A 83 1.61 -3.29 11.50
CA ARG A 83 3.02 -2.94 11.64
C ARG A 83 3.79 -3.21 10.35
N GLU A 84 3.60 -4.38 9.75
CA GLU A 84 4.24 -4.74 8.49
C GLU A 84 3.85 -3.78 7.35
N ALA A 85 2.57 -3.40 7.26
CA ALA A 85 2.10 -2.40 6.30
C ALA A 85 2.80 -1.04 6.49
N ILE A 86 2.95 -0.59 7.74
CA ILE A 86 3.65 0.66 8.06
C ILE A 86 5.13 0.61 7.67
N GLU A 87 5.83 -0.47 8.01
CA GLU A 87 7.24 -0.67 7.67
C GLU A 87 7.48 -0.62 6.14
N ILE A 88 6.53 -1.16 5.36
CA ILE A 88 6.57 -1.06 3.90
C ILE A 88 6.47 0.40 3.46
N ILE A 89 5.48 1.16 3.94
CA ILE A 89 5.28 2.56 3.58
C ILE A 89 6.51 3.41 3.95
N GLU A 90 7.10 3.16 5.11
CA GLU A 90 8.31 3.86 5.58
C GLU A 90 9.52 3.62 4.69
N ARG A 91 9.72 2.37 4.25
CA ARG A 91 10.78 2.03 3.30
C ARG A 91 10.63 2.79 1.99
N TYR A 92 9.40 2.95 1.50
CA TYR A 92 9.13 3.75 0.30
C TYR A 92 9.28 5.25 0.56
N SER A 93 8.98 5.75 1.76
CA SER A 93 9.15 7.17 2.14
C SER A 93 10.61 7.65 2.15
N THR A 94 11.56 6.72 2.16
CA THR A 94 13.01 7.00 2.19
C THR A 94 13.73 6.54 0.92
N THR A 95 13.00 6.05 -0.09
CA THR A 95 13.64 5.51 -1.30
C THR A 95 14.29 6.60 -2.15
N PRO A 96 15.57 6.44 -2.57
CA PRO A 96 16.23 7.40 -3.45
C PRO A 96 15.79 7.25 -4.92
N LEU A 97 15.08 6.17 -5.27
CA LEU A 97 14.75 5.82 -6.65
C LEU A 97 13.68 6.73 -7.27
N ASN A 98 12.78 7.26 -6.45
CA ASN A 98 11.68 8.12 -6.91
C ASN A 98 11.34 9.13 -5.82
N ALA A 99 11.92 10.32 -5.91
CA ALA A 99 11.75 11.38 -4.91
C ALA A 99 10.29 11.83 -4.75
N ASN A 100 9.50 11.85 -5.83
CA ASN A 100 8.09 12.21 -5.75
C ASN A 100 7.31 11.17 -4.94
N LEU A 101 7.54 9.88 -5.20
CA LEU A 101 6.90 8.81 -4.45
C LEU A 101 7.31 8.87 -2.98
N ALA A 102 8.61 9.01 -2.70
CA ALA A 102 9.11 9.12 -1.33
C ALA A 102 8.45 10.27 -0.55
N ASN A 103 8.31 11.44 -1.18
CA ASN A 103 7.64 12.59 -0.59
C ASN A 103 6.14 12.33 -0.35
N GLU A 104 5.44 11.72 -1.30
CA GLU A 104 4.02 11.36 -1.14
C GLU A 104 3.79 10.41 0.05
N GLU A 105 4.62 9.37 0.19
CA GLU A 105 4.51 8.43 1.31
C GLU A 105 4.87 9.09 2.65
N LYS A 106 5.87 9.98 2.66
CA LYS A 106 6.24 10.75 3.85
C LYS A 106 5.12 11.68 4.30
N GLU A 107 4.48 12.39 3.36
CA GLU A 107 3.30 13.22 3.64
C GLU A 107 2.16 12.37 4.21
N TRP A 108 1.93 11.18 3.65
CA TRP A 108 0.89 10.26 4.13
C TRP A 108 1.15 9.80 5.57
N LEU A 109 2.38 9.42 5.92
CA LEU A 109 2.74 9.02 7.29
C LEU A 109 2.50 10.15 8.30
N ILE A 110 2.93 11.37 7.97
CA ILE A 110 2.74 12.56 8.82
C ILE A 110 1.24 12.83 9.03
N LYS A 111 0.45 12.79 7.95
CA LYS A 111 -1.00 13.06 8.00
C LYS A 111 -1.75 12.05 8.87
N ASN A 112 -1.34 10.78 8.83
CA ASN A 112 -1.98 9.71 9.59
C ASN A 112 -1.39 9.54 11.01
N GLN A 113 -0.54 10.47 11.45
CA GLN A 113 0.10 10.45 12.78
C GLN A 113 0.87 9.16 13.07
N ILE A 114 1.38 8.52 12.02
CA ILE A 114 2.21 7.33 12.14
C ILE A 114 3.63 7.84 12.32
N ALA A 115 4.08 7.87 13.58
CA ALA A 115 5.46 8.20 13.89
C ALA A 115 6.38 7.11 13.33
N PRO A 116 7.51 7.47 12.68
CA PRO A 116 8.48 6.48 12.27
C PRO A 116 8.98 5.69 13.50
N PRO A 117 9.06 4.35 13.46
CA PRO A 117 9.80 3.57 14.43
C PRO A 117 11.26 3.96 14.25
N ASP A 118 11.76 4.71 15.23
CA ASP A 118 13.16 5.09 15.35
C ASP A 118 13.71 6.01 14.24
N GLY A 119 13.48 7.31 14.42
CA GLY A 119 14.60 8.24 14.27
C GLY A 119 15.74 7.80 15.19
N PRO A 120 17.02 7.97 14.81
CA PRO A 120 18.14 7.31 15.49
C PRO A 120 18.06 7.59 16.99
N SER A 121 17.98 6.52 17.78
CA SER A 121 18.10 6.58 19.23
C SER A 121 19.31 7.42 19.61
N ARG A 122 19.05 8.67 19.99
CA ARG A 122 20.00 9.54 20.67
C ARG A 122 19.62 9.52 22.14
N LYS A 123 20.17 8.55 22.86
CA LYS A 123 21.01 8.74 24.05
C LYS A 123 21.38 7.39 24.65
#